data_AF-A0A0F8YRR9-F1
#
_entry.id   AF-A0A0F8YRR9-F1
#
_cell.length_a   1.000
_cell.length_b   1.000
_cell.length_c   1.000
_cell.angle_alpha   90.00
_cell.angle_beta   90.00
_cell.angle_gamma   90.00
#
_symmetry.space_group_name_H-M   'P 1'
#
loop_
_entity.id
_entity.type
_entity.pdbx_description
1 polymer ?
#
loop_
_entity_poly.entity_id
_entity_poly.type
_entity_poly.pdbx_seq_one_letter_code
_entity_poly.pdbx_strand_id
1 'polypeptide(L)'
;MHLISGTVFALIYAVLFNAVGTTSGWLFGSIFGLGHGLIVGGVVMPMMSTVHPAVHTGRIKAPGFFAVNAGPMTPMGLIVGHIIFGAVVGGVYFLLA
;
A
#
# COMPACT_ATOMS: atom_id res chain seq x y z
N MET A 1 1.14 -11.26 -10.17
CA MET A 1 0.27 -10.78 -9.08
C MET A 1 0.53 -9.31 -8.71
N HIS A 2 1.78 -8.88 -8.51
CA HIS A 2 2.09 -7.47 -8.18
C HIS A 2 1.52 -6.44 -9.16
N LEU A 3 1.57 -6.68 -10.49
CA LEU A 3 1.00 -5.77 -11.47
C LEU A 3 -0.52 -5.60 -11.30
N ILE A 4 -1.25 -6.72 -11.17
CA ILE A 4 -2.71 -6.73 -11.01
C ILE A 4 -3.12 -5.98 -9.74
N SER A 5 -2.50 -6.30 -8.61
CA SER A 5 -2.79 -5.63 -7.34
C SER A 5 -2.47 -4.13 -7.42
N GLY A 6 -1.33 -3.76 -8.01
CA GLY A 6 -0.96 -2.38 -8.24
C GLY A 6 -1.98 -1.62 -9.08
N THR A 7 -2.47 -2.22 -10.18
CA THR A 7 -3.52 -1.63 -11.01
C THR A 7 -4.82 -1.43 -10.23
N VAL A 8 -5.27 -2.43 -9.45
CA VAL A 8 -6.48 -2.32 -8.63
C VAL A 8 -6.36 -1.17 -7.62
N PHE A 9 -5.23 -1.06 -6.91
CA PHE A 9 -5.02 0.05 -5.97
C PHE A 9 -4.93 1.40 -6.67
N ALA A 10 -4.32 1.48 -7.86
CA ALA A 10 -4.28 2.72 -8.64
C ALA A 10 -5.69 3.18 -9.07
N LEU A 11 -6.57 2.25 -9.46
CA LEU A 11 -7.97 2.56 -9.79
C LEU A 11 -8.74 3.06 -8.56
N ILE A 12 -8.52 2.45 -7.39
CA ILE A 12 -9.10 2.92 -6.12
C ILE A 12 -8.65 4.36 -5.83
N TYR A 13 -7.37 4.69 -6.06
CA TYR A 13 -6.86 6.05 -5.88
C TYR A 13 -7.53 7.04 -6.82
N ALA A 14 -7.70 6.69 -8.10
CA ALA A 14 -8.40 7.53 -9.07
C ALA A 14 -9.84 7.85 -8.62
N VAL A 15 -10.58 6.85 -8.13
CA VAL A 15 -11.94 7.06 -7.59
C VAL A 15 -11.92 7.99 -6.37
N LEU A 16 -10.96 7.79 -5.46
CA LEU A 16 -10.83 8.63 -4.26
C LEU A 16 -10.46 10.07 -4.60
N PHE A 17 -9.59 10.31 -5.59
CA PHE A 17 -9.25 11.66 -6.03
C PHE A 17 -10.46 12.40 -6.60
N ASN A 18 -11.29 11.73 -7.41
CA ASN A 18 -12.54 12.30 -7.92
C ASN A 18 -13.51 12.65 -6.78
N ALA A 19 -13.65 11.76 -5.79
CA ALA A 19 -14.58 11.96 -4.68
C ALA A 19 -14.19 13.16 -3.78
N VAL A 20 -12.89 13.42 -3.62
CA VAL A 20 -12.37 14.50 -2.76
C VAL A 20 -12.32 15.85 -3.48
N GLY A 21 -12.53 15.89 -4.80
CA GLY A 21 -12.59 17.13 -5.59
C GLY A 21 -11.28 17.93 -5.58
N THR A 22 -10.16 17.26 -5.32
CA THR A 22 -8.85 17.91 -5.18
C THR A 22 -8.13 18.00 -6.53
N THR A 23 -7.24 18.98 -6.68
CA THR A 23 -6.21 18.96 -7.73
C THR A 23 -5.24 17.83 -7.38
N SER A 24 -5.54 16.63 -7.88
CA SER A 24 -4.68 15.46 -7.83
C SER A 24 -3.24 15.86 -8.15
N GLY A 25 -2.26 15.35 -7.42
CA GLY A 25 -0.86 15.71 -7.63
C GLY A 25 0.03 14.82 -6.79
N TRP A 26 1.34 14.88 -7.02
CA TRP A 26 2.31 14.02 -6.35
C TRP A 26 2.25 14.11 -4.81
N LEU A 27 1.98 15.30 -4.26
CA LEU A 27 1.83 15.50 -2.81
C LEU A 27 0.59 14.78 -2.26
N PHE A 28 -0.57 14.98 -2.87
CA PHE A 28 -1.81 14.34 -2.41
C PHE A 28 -1.75 12.83 -2.60
N GLY A 29 -1.18 12.36 -3.72
CA GLY A 29 -0.90 10.96 -3.95
C GLY A 29 0.03 10.35 -2.88
N SER A 30 1.03 11.10 -2.41
CA SER A 30 1.92 10.67 -1.33
C SER A 30 1.16 10.45 -0.01
N ILE A 31 0.19 11.32 0.32
CA ILE A 31 -0.62 11.19 1.53
C ILE A 31 -1.50 9.93 1.48
N PHE A 32 -2.15 9.66 0.34
CA PHE A 32 -2.88 8.40 0.15
C PHE A 32 -1.94 7.19 0.20
N GLY A 33 -0.76 7.29 -0.42
CA GLY A 33 0.34 6.34 -0.30
C GLY A 33 0.69 6.01 1.15
N LEU A 34 0.87 7.02 1.99
CA LEU A 34 1.13 6.84 3.42
C LEU A 34 -0.03 6.11 4.10
N GLY A 35 -1.27 6.54 3.90
CA GLY A 35 -2.45 5.89 4.48
C GLY A 35 -2.56 4.41 4.07
N HIS A 36 -2.36 4.12 2.79
CA HIS A 36 -2.35 2.76 2.27
C HIS A 36 -1.23 1.92 2.92
N GLY A 37 0.00 2.44 2.99
CA GLY A 37 1.11 1.77 3.68
C GLY A 37 0.82 1.51 5.16
N LEU A 38 0.21 2.47 5.87
CA LEU A 38 -0.18 2.31 7.27
C LEU A 38 -1.25 1.22 7.45
N ILE A 39 -2.25 1.15 6.57
CA ILE A 39 -3.28 0.10 6.60
C ILE A 39 -2.66 -1.27 6.30
N VAL A 40 -1.84 -1.36 5.26
CA VAL A 40 -1.18 -2.62 4.90
C VAL A 40 -0.29 -3.10 6.04
N GLY A 41 0.59 -2.24 6.55
CA GLY A 41 1.50 -2.59 7.63
C GLY A 41 0.80 -2.86 8.96
N GLY A 42 -0.15 -2.01 9.35
CA GLY A 42 -0.80 -2.06 10.65
C GLY A 42 -1.93 -3.09 10.77
N VAL A 43 -2.60 -3.42 9.66
CA VAL A 43 -3.78 -4.29 9.65
C VAL A 43 -3.54 -5.55 8.83
N VAL A 44 -3.15 -5.39 7.56
CA VAL A 44 -3.05 -6.52 6.63
C VAL A 44 -1.91 -7.47 7.00
N MET A 45 -0.72 -6.95 7.34
CA MET A 45 0.43 -7.80 7.69
C MET A 45 0.18 -8.67 8.94
N PRO A 46 -0.35 -8.15 10.07
CA PRO A 46 -0.75 -8.98 11.21
C PRO A 46 -1.79 -10.06 10.87
N MET A 47 -2.70 -9.79 9.95
CA MET A 47 -3.76 -10.71 9.55
C MET A 47 -3.29 -11.84 8.62
N MET A 48 -2.01 -11.90 8.22
CA MET A 48 -1.54 -12.93 7.30
C MET A 48 -1.75 -14.37 7.80
N SER A 49 -1.79 -14.60 9.10
CA SER A 49 -2.08 -15.93 9.67
C SER A 49 -3.53 -16.38 9.46
N THR A 50 -4.45 -15.47 9.15
CA THR A 50 -5.86 -15.80 8.88
C THR A 50 -6.15 -15.90 7.38
N VAL A 51 -5.43 -15.16 6.54
CA VAL A 51 -5.69 -15.10 5.09
C VAL A 51 -4.72 -15.93 4.25
N HIS A 52 -3.51 -16.22 4.73
CA HIS A 52 -2.50 -16.92 3.95
C HIS A 52 -2.23 -18.34 4.52
N PRO A 53 -2.61 -19.42 3.81
CA PRO A 53 -2.51 -20.79 4.34
C PRO A 53 -1.11 -21.19 4.80
N ALA A 54 -0.06 -20.78 4.08
CA ALA A 54 1.31 -21.13 4.46
C ALA A 54 1.78 -20.43 5.76
N VAL A 55 1.23 -19.24 6.07
CA VAL A 55 1.50 -18.55 7.33
C VAL A 55 0.68 -19.18 8.45
N HIS A 56 -0.58 -19.52 8.16
CA HIS A 56 -1.46 -20.23 9.08
C HIS A 56 -0.87 -21.57 9.55
N THR A 57 -0.36 -22.38 8.61
CA THR A 57 0.25 -23.68 8.93
C THR A 57 1.68 -23.57 9.46
N GLY A 58 2.21 -22.36 9.68
CA GLY A 58 3.57 -22.15 10.18
C GLY A 58 4.69 -22.51 9.21
N ARG A 59 4.39 -22.77 7.93
CA ARG A 59 5.41 -23.01 6.88
C ARG A 59 6.20 -21.73 6.56
N ILE A 60 5.56 -20.57 6.74
CA ILE A 60 6.16 -19.25 6.63
C ILE A 60 5.94 -18.51 7.95
N LYS A 61 6.99 -17.89 8.48
CA LYS A 61 6.91 -17.09 9.70
C LYS A 61 5.93 -15.93 9.50
N ALA A 62 5.05 -15.71 10.46
CA ALA A 62 4.12 -14.58 10.42
C ALA A 62 4.89 -13.25 10.39
N PRO A 63 4.56 -12.35 9.45
CA PRO A 63 5.31 -11.10 9.28
C PRO A 63 5.12 -10.12 10.45
N GLY A 64 3.97 -10.20 11.15
CA GLY A 64 3.67 -9.35 12.30
C GLY A 64 3.33 -7.90 11.93
N PHE A 65 3.21 -7.05 12.94
CA PHE A 65 2.93 -5.62 12.78
C PHE A 65 4.00 -4.94 11.92
N PHE A 66 3.60 -4.25 10.86
CA PHE A 66 4.48 -3.65 9.85
C PHE A 66 5.51 -4.61 9.23
N ALA A 67 5.23 -5.91 9.25
CA ALA A 67 6.14 -6.93 8.75
C ALA A 67 7.54 -6.95 9.42
N VAL A 68 7.64 -6.51 10.68
CA VAL A 68 8.91 -6.45 11.45
C VAL A 68 9.63 -7.80 11.53
N ASN A 69 8.89 -8.92 11.49
CA ASN A 69 9.48 -10.26 11.56
C ASN A 69 10.13 -10.71 10.24
N ALA A 70 9.88 -9.99 9.14
CA ALA A 70 10.44 -10.28 7.82
C ALA A 70 11.76 -9.53 7.57
N GLY A 71 12.19 -8.65 8.47
CA GLY A 71 13.45 -7.93 8.38
C GLY A 71 13.35 -6.53 9.01
N PRO A 72 14.46 -5.99 9.56
CA PRO A 72 14.44 -4.71 10.27
C PRO A 72 14.12 -3.51 9.36
N MET A 73 14.44 -3.60 8.07
CA MET A 73 14.16 -2.53 7.09
C MET A 73 12.80 -2.69 6.39
N THR A 74 12.11 -3.82 6.58
CA THR A 74 10.84 -4.10 5.92
C THR A 74 9.75 -3.08 6.26
N PRO A 75 9.57 -2.65 7.52
CA PRO A 75 8.62 -1.58 7.86
C PRO A 75 8.88 -0.29 7.07
N MET A 76 10.14 0.11 6.96
CA MET A 76 10.53 1.33 6.26
C MET A 76 10.30 1.20 4.75
N GLY A 77 10.72 0.09 4.15
CA GLY A 77 10.50 -0.18 2.73
C GLY A 77 9.01 -0.27 2.38
N LEU A 78 8.19 -0.83 3.27
CA LEU A 78 6.74 -0.89 3.13
C LEU A 78 6.16 0.53 3.07
N ILE A 79 6.46 1.39 4.04
CA ILE A 79 5.92 2.76 4.05
C ILE A 79 6.43 3.58 2.87
N VAL A 80 7.74 3.62 2.67
CA VAL A 80 8.37 4.44 1.61
C VAL A 80 7.90 3.97 0.23
N GLY A 81 7.81 2.66 0.01
CA GLY A 81 7.30 2.10 -1.25
C GLY A 81 5.87 2.54 -1.56
N HIS A 82 4.98 2.54 -0.57
CA HIS A 82 3.59 2.97 -0.78
C HIS A 82 3.48 4.48 -0.98
N ILE A 83 4.31 5.29 -0.31
CA ILE A 83 4.38 6.74 -0.53
C ILE A 83 4.82 7.02 -1.97
N ILE A 84 5.91 6.41 -2.43
CA ILE A 84 6.43 6.59 -3.80
C ILE A 84 5.39 6.15 -4.82
N PHE A 85 4.77 4.98 -4.62
CA PHE A 85 3.70 4.50 -5.47
C PHE A 85 2.54 5.51 -5.55
N GLY A 86 2.09 6.01 -4.40
CA GLY A 86 1.03 7.01 -4.34
C GLY A 86 1.40 8.32 -5.03
N ALA A 87 2.63 8.80 -4.84
CA ALA A 87 3.14 10.00 -5.50
C ALA A 87 3.12 9.87 -7.03
N VAL A 88 3.58 8.73 -7.54
CA VAL A 88 3.58 8.43 -8.98
C VAL A 88 2.15 8.36 -9.51
N VAL A 89 1.25 7.62 -8.84
CA VAL A 89 -0.15 7.50 -9.27
C VAL A 89 -0.85 8.85 -9.25
N GLY A 90 -0.68 9.64 -8.18
CA GLY A 90 -1.26 10.98 -8.06
C GLY A 90 -0.71 11.95 -9.11
N GLY A 91 0.59 11.89 -9.40
CA GLY A 91 1.22 12.69 -10.45
C GLY A 91 0.76 12.29 -11.86
N VAL A 92 0.70 10.99 -12.16
CA VAL A 92 0.21 10.51 -13.46
C VAL A 92 -1.26 10.87 -13.65
N TYR A 93 -2.10 10.67 -12.63
CA TYR A 93 -3.51 11.02 -12.69
C TYR A 93 -3.72 12.51 -12.93
N PHE A 94 -2.95 13.37 -12.26
CA PHE A 94 -2.96 14.82 -12.51
C PHE A 94 -2.62 15.21 -13.94
N LEU A 95 -1.65 14.52 -14.55
CA LEU A 95 -1.23 14.84 -15.92
C LEU A 95 -2.24 14.38 -16.98
N LEU A 96 -3.17 13.50 -16.62
CA LEU A 96 -4.15 12.90 -17.54
C LEU A 96 -5.57 13.45 -17.38
N ALA A 97 -5.87 14.16 -16.29
CA ALA A 97 -7.19 14.66 -15.93
C ALA A 97 -7.25 16.19 -16.01
#